data_AF-A0A368U6H8-F1
#
_entry.id   AF-A0A368U6H8-F1
#
_cell.length_a   1.000
_cell.length_b   1.000
_cell.length_c   1.000
_cell.angle_alpha   90.00
_cell.angle_beta   90.00
_cell.angle_gamma   90.00
#
_symmetry.space_group_name_H-M   'P 1'
#
loop_
_entity.id
_entity.type
_entity.pdbx_description
1 polymer ?
#
loop_
_entity_poly.entity_id
_entity_poly.type
_entity_poly.pdbx_seq_one_letter_code
_entity_poly.pdbx_strand_id
1 'polypeptide(L)'
;MSASEIQKTRIINELRDFVRKLLQDPKILDQSLDIARKHLAEEGSSAEVMARIANDISDTTSVHIPEDPAEHSDADKLYLELLKEVVQEEQGLY
;
A
#
# COMPACT_ATOMS: atom_id res chain seq x y z
N MET A 1 1.91 -30.27 -2.16
CA MET A 1 1.37 -29.02 -2.70
C MET A 1 2.23 -28.60 -3.86
N SER A 2 1.62 -28.18 -4.97
CA SER A 2 2.34 -27.59 -6.09
C SER A 2 3.01 -26.27 -5.69
N ALA A 3 4.05 -25.86 -6.42
CA ALA A 3 4.71 -24.57 -6.19
C ALA A 3 3.72 -23.38 -6.24
N SER A 4 2.68 -23.48 -7.07
CA SER A 4 1.61 -22.49 -7.16
C SER A 4 0.75 -22.43 -5.89
N GLU A 5 0.39 -23.57 -5.30
CA GLU A 5 -0.40 -23.61 -4.07
C GLU A 5 0.40 -23.04 -2.88
N ILE A 6 1.70 -23.30 -2.82
CA ILE A 6 2.60 -22.74 -1.79
C ILE A 6 2.65 -21.22 -1.91
N GLN A 7 2.84 -20.68 -3.12
CA GLN A 7 2.86 -19.22 -3.34
C GLN A 7 1.53 -18.58 -2.96
N LYS A 8 0.39 -19.14 -3.40
CA LYS A 8 -0.94 -18.64 -3.04
C LYS A 8 -1.16 -18.62 -1.53
N THR A 9 -0.72 -19.66 -0.83
CA THR A 9 -0.83 -19.74 0.63
C THR A 9 0.00 -18.65 1.32
N ARG A 10 1.21 -18.37 0.81
CA ARG A 10 2.05 -17.28 1.33
C ARG A 10 1.36 -15.93 1.20
N ILE A 11 0.87 -15.60 0.01
CA ILE A 11 0.17 -14.33 -0.27
C ILE A 11 -1.03 -14.18 0.66
N ILE A 12 -1.84 -15.22 0.82
CA ILE A 12 -3.00 -15.20 1.72
C ILE A 12 -2.60 -14.91 3.17
N ASN A 13 -1.49 -15.48 3.64
CA ASN A 13 -1.00 -15.24 4.99
C ASN A 13 -0.50 -13.80 5.17
N GLU A 14 0.24 -13.27 4.20
CA GLU A 14 0.70 -11.86 4.19
C GLU A 14 -0.49 -10.90 4.23
N LEU A 15 -1.49 -11.11 3.37
CA LEU A 15 -2.71 -10.31 3.36
C LEU A 15 -3.47 -10.41 4.69
N ARG A 16 -3.57 -11.61 5.27
CA ARG A 16 -4.23 -11.80 6.56
C ARG A 16 -3.54 -11.03 7.68
N ASP A 17 -2.22 -11.05 7.71
CA ASP A 17 -1.45 -10.33 8.72
C ASP A 17 -1.55 -8.82 8.52
N PHE A 18 -1.55 -8.36 7.26
CA PHE A 18 -1.78 -6.97 6.92
C PHE A 18 -3.18 -6.48 7.38
N VAL A 19 -4.24 -7.19 6.99
CA VAL A 19 -5.62 -6.87 7.42
C VAL A 19 -5.75 -6.88 8.95
N ARG A 20 -5.07 -7.81 9.65
CA ARG A 20 -5.06 -7.82 11.11
C ARG A 20 -4.47 -6.51 11.69
N LYS A 21 -3.36 -6.01 11.13
CA LYS A 21 -2.77 -4.73 11.56
C LYS A 21 -3.75 -3.58 11.36
N LEU A 22 -4.40 -3.51 10.20
CA LEU A 22 -5.41 -2.48 9.91
C LEU A 22 -6.60 -2.52 10.88
N LEU A 23 -7.06 -3.72 11.25
CA LEU A 23 -8.15 -3.87 12.22
C LEU A 23 -7.73 -3.53 13.66
N GLN A 24 -6.45 -3.72 14.00
CA GLN A 24 -5.90 -3.39 15.32
C GLN A 24 -5.66 -1.88 15.48
N ASP A 25 -5.27 -1.21 14.39
CA ASP A 25 -5.12 0.24 14.33
C ASP A 25 -5.79 0.81 13.07
N PRO A 26 -7.10 1.09 13.14
CA PRO A 26 -7.83 1.63 12.00
C PRO A 26 -7.33 3.00 11.52
N LYS A 27 -6.58 3.75 12.34
CA LYS A 27 -6.04 5.05 11.95
C LYS A 27 -5.04 4.96 10.80
N ILE A 28 -4.41 3.80 10.62
CA ILE A 28 -3.53 3.51 9.48
C ILE A 28 -4.24 3.82 8.16
N LEU A 29 -5.53 3.51 8.06
CA LEU A 29 -6.32 3.74 6.85
C LEU A 29 -6.46 5.24 6.56
N ASP A 30 -6.90 6.01 7.56
CA ASP A 30 -7.09 7.46 7.42
C ASP A 30 -5.78 8.16 7.09
N GLN A 31 -4.70 7.82 7.82
CA GLN A 31 -3.37 8.39 7.61
C GLN A 31 -2.82 8.07 6.22
N SER A 32 -2.96 6.82 5.77
CA SER A 32 -2.43 6.40 4.46
C SER A 32 -3.21 7.04 3.30
N LEU A 33 -4.52 7.22 3.43
CA LEU A 33 -5.32 7.96 2.45
C LEU A 33 -4.93 9.44 2.41
N ASP A 34 -4.73 10.08 3.56
CA ASP A 34 -4.27 11.48 3.60
C ASP A 34 -2.90 11.67 2.94
N ILE A 35 -1.98 10.74 3.17
CA ILE A 35 -0.66 10.71 2.51
C ILE A 35 -0.82 10.52 1.01
N ALA A 36 -1.63 9.55 0.58
CA ALA A 36 -1.87 9.29 -0.83
C ALA A 36 -2.48 10.51 -1.53
N ARG A 37 -3.51 11.13 -0.94
CA ARG A 37 -4.14 12.36 -1.46
C ARG A 37 -3.13 13.50 -1.64
N LYS A 38 -2.27 13.70 -0.64
CA LYS A 38 -1.24 14.74 -0.67
C LYS A 38 -0.28 14.53 -1.84
N HIS A 39 0.33 13.33 -1.95
CA HIS A 39 1.36 13.07 -2.97
C HIS A 39 0.79 12.90 -4.37
N LEU A 40 -0.41 12.33 -4.54
CA LEU A 40 -1.05 12.17 -5.85
C LEU A 40 -1.48 13.52 -6.48
N ALA A 41 -1.60 14.57 -5.67
CA ALA A 41 -1.84 15.93 -6.16
C ALA A 41 -0.56 16.64 -6.62
N GLU A 42 0.62 16.11 -6.33
CA GLU A 42 1.91 16.71 -6.69
C GLU A 42 2.32 16.37 -8.14
N GLU A 43 3.10 17.26 -8.77
CA GLU A 43 3.72 16.99 -10.07
C GLU A 43 4.90 16.01 -9.91
N GLY A 44 5.01 15.03 -10.82
CA GLY A 44 6.10 14.07 -10.83
C GLY A 44 5.79 12.84 -11.65
N SER A 45 6.77 11.94 -11.79
CA SER A 45 6.50 10.63 -12.40
C SER A 45 5.68 9.77 -11.43
N SER A 46 4.82 8.90 -11.98
CA SER A 46 4.00 8.00 -11.14
C SER A 46 4.85 7.12 -10.22
N ALA A 47 6.08 6.75 -10.62
CA ALA A 47 6.96 5.92 -9.80
C ALA A 47 7.53 6.69 -8.59
N GLU A 48 7.98 7.93 -8.79
CA GLU A 48 8.48 8.78 -7.70
C GLU A 48 7.38 9.13 -6.69
N VAL A 49 6.17 9.40 -7.18
CA VAL A 49 5.01 9.66 -6.32
C VAL A 49 4.68 8.44 -5.47
N MET A 50 4.65 7.23 -6.06
CA MET A 50 4.39 6.00 -5.29
C MET A 50 5.49 5.71 -4.26
N ALA A 51 6.76 5.96 -4.59
CA ALA A 51 7.85 5.80 -3.64
C ALA A 51 7.72 6.78 -2.44
N ARG A 52 7.33 8.03 -2.69
CA ARG A 52 7.06 9.00 -1.61
C ARG A 52 5.90 8.57 -0.72
N ILE A 53 4.83 8.04 -1.29
CA ILE A 53 3.69 7.51 -0.53
C ILE A 53 4.14 6.35 0.37
N ALA A 54 4.88 5.38 -0.19
CA ALA A 54 5.38 4.24 0.56
C ALA A 54 6.26 4.67 1.75
N ASN A 55 7.17 5.61 1.53
CA ASN A 55 8.06 6.12 2.56
C ASN A 55 7.30 6.87 3.65
N ASP A 56 6.39 7.79 3.28
CA ASP A 56 5.60 8.54 4.28
C ASP A 56 4.69 7.61 5.10
N ILE A 57 4.12 6.55 4.50
CA ILE A 57 3.33 5.54 5.24
C ILE A 57 4.22 4.80 6.26
N SER A 58 5.42 4.39 5.84
CA SER A 58 6.41 3.76 6.72
C SER A 58 6.84 4.66 7.88
N ASP A 59 6.95 5.97 7.65
CA ASP A 59 7.38 6.95 8.65
C ASP A 59 6.25 7.33 9.63
N THR A 60 4.99 7.21 9.23
CA THR A 60 3.84 7.72 9.98
C THR A 60 2.95 6.66 10.61
N THR A 61 3.06 5.40 10.16
CA THR A 61 2.22 4.29 10.61
C THR A 61 3.05 3.11 11.12
N SER A 62 2.39 2.04 11.56
CA SER A 62 3.06 0.77 11.92
C SER A 62 3.22 -0.20 10.73
N VAL A 63 2.79 0.22 9.53
CA VAL A 63 3.00 -0.53 8.30
C VAL A 63 4.37 -0.17 7.76
N HIS A 64 5.23 -1.17 7.57
CA HIS A 64 6.56 -0.98 7.01
C HIS A 64 6.57 -1.47 5.56
N ILE A 65 6.72 -0.53 4.63
CA ILE A 65 6.88 -0.77 3.20
C ILE A 65 8.36 -0.49 2.85
N PRO A 66 9.10 -1.44 2.24
CA PRO A 66 10.49 -1.21 1.86
C PRO A 66 10.67 -0.01 0.93
N GLU A 67 11.79 0.71 1.05
CA GLU A 67 12.09 1.85 0.17
C GLU A 67 12.35 1.41 -1.28
N ASP A 68 12.97 0.24 -1.49
CA ASP A 68 13.18 -0.35 -2.81
C ASP A 68 11.89 -1.05 -3.30
N PRO A 69 11.25 -0.59 -4.39
CA PRO A 69 10.07 -1.26 -4.96
C PRO A 69 10.30 -2.71 -5.37
N ALA A 70 11.55 -3.12 -5.63
CA ALA A 70 11.87 -4.52 -5.93
C ALA A 70 11.70 -5.45 -4.71
N GLU A 71 11.76 -4.88 -3.50
CA GLU A 71 11.60 -5.61 -2.23
C GLU A 71 10.16 -5.62 -1.70
N HIS A 72 9.25 -4.90 -2.35
CA HIS A 72 7.83 -4.87 -1.96
C HIS A 72 7.21 -6.27 -2.02
N SER A 73 6.57 -6.66 -0.92
CA SER A 73 5.74 -7.86 -0.88
C SER A 73 4.51 -7.72 -1.79
N ASP A 74 3.81 -8.83 -2.02
CA ASP A 74 2.57 -8.79 -2.80
C ASP A 74 1.49 -7.98 -2.07
N ALA A 75 1.51 -7.94 -0.73
CA ALA A 75 0.62 -7.11 0.08
C ALA A 75 0.94 -5.61 -0.02
N ASP A 76 2.22 -5.23 -0.05
CA ASP A 76 2.64 -3.83 -0.17
C ASP A 76 2.20 -3.24 -1.51
N LYS A 77 2.45 -3.98 -2.60
CA LYS A 77 2.04 -3.58 -3.95
C LYS A 77 0.53 -3.39 -4.05
N LEU A 78 -0.22 -4.39 -3.56
CA LEU A 78 -1.68 -4.32 -3.54
C LEU A 78 -2.17 -3.10 -2.73
N TYR A 79 -1.54 -2.83 -1.58
CA TYR A 79 -1.97 -1.74 -0.74
C TYR A 79 -1.75 -0.37 -1.40
N LEU A 80 -0.58 -0.14 -1.97
CA LEU A 80 -0.27 1.11 -2.68
C LEU A 80 -1.16 1.32 -3.91
N GLU A 81 -1.43 0.24 -4.66
CA GLU A 81 -2.34 0.26 -5.81
C GLU A 81 -3.77 0.64 -5.39
N LEU A 82 -4.30 -0.01 -4.34
CA LEU A 82 -5.63 0.30 -3.82
C LEU A 82 -5.76 1.73 -3.29
N LEU A 83 -4.73 2.26 -2.61
CA LEU A 83 -4.73 3.66 -2.17
C LEU A 83 -4.84 4.62 -3.35
N LYS A 84 -4.10 4.33 -4.43
CA LYS A 84 -4.16 5.12 -5.66
C LYS A 84 -5.54 5.04 -6.31
N GLU A 85 -6.10 3.85 -6.45
CA GLU A 85 -7.44 3.63 -7.01
C GLU A 85 -8.50 4.43 -6.24
N VAL A 86 -8.53 4.29 -4.91
CA VAL A 86 -9.50 5.00 -4.06
C VAL A 86 -9.38 6.51 -4.22
N VAL A 87 -8.16 7.07 -4.23
CA VAL A 87 -7.97 8.52 -4.39
C VAL A 87 -8.36 8.98 -5.79
N GLN A 88 -8.10 8.18 -6.83
CA GLN A 88 -8.52 8.50 -8.20
C GLN A 88 -10.05 8.48 -8.34
N GLU A 89 -10.71 7.50 -7.71
CA GLU A 89 -12.17 7.44 -7.62
C GLU A 89 -12.78 8.66 -6.88
N GLU A 90 -12.17 9.08 -5.77
CA GLU A 90 -12.56 10.31 -5.04
C GLU A 90 -12.49 11.57 -5.92
N GLN A 91 -11.55 11.60 -6.87
CA GLN A 91 -11.35 12.72 -7.80
C GLN A 91 -12.19 12.60 -9.09
N GLY A 92 -12.94 11.50 -9.27
CA GLY A 92 -13.70 11.22 -10.48
C GLY A 92 -12.84 10.88 -11.70
N LEU A 93 -11.60 10.44 -11.49
CA LEU A 93 -10.67 9.98 -12.51
C LEU A 93 -10.84 8.46 -12.66
N TYR A 94 -11.68 8.02 -13.59
CA TYR A 94 -11.87 6.60 -13.96
C TYR A 94 -11.13 6.26 -15.25
#